data_AF-A7SEK3-F1
#
_entry.id   AF-A7SEK3-F1
#
_cell.length_a   1.000
_cell.length_b   1.000
_cell.length_c   1.000
_cell.angle_alpha   90.00
_cell.angle_beta   90.00
_cell.angle_gamma   90.00
#
_symmetry.space_group_name_H-M   'P 1'
#
loop_
_entity.id
_entity.type
_entity.pdbx_description
1 polymer ?
#
loop_
_entity_poly.entity_id
_entity_poly.type
_entity_poly.pdbx_seq_one_letter_code
_entity_poly.pdbx_strand_id
1 'polypeptide(L)'
;MEDAIGRTVLQATQMVEEQVDAELNRLEKMTGDELEELREKRMQQMKKMQQQKQEWVHKGHGTYSEIPSEPDFFPMTKDSPRLVVHFYRDETFRCKIVDKHLALLAPKHMETKFVKIDVSKCKFLCERLSIKMLPAILLVKDGKFVDRIVGFDELGGHDDFS
;
A
#
# COMPACT_ATOMS: atom_id res chain seq x y z
N MET A 1 2.97 -45.24 -10.25
CA MET A 1 2.56 -43.81 -10.25
C MET A 1 3.73 -42.93 -9.84
N GLU A 2 4.55 -43.35 -8.87
CA GLU A 2 5.79 -42.68 -8.44
C GLU A 2 6.84 -42.49 -9.56
N ASP A 3 7.07 -43.49 -10.43
CA ASP A 3 8.03 -43.37 -11.55
C ASP A 3 7.65 -42.32 -12.61
N ALA A 4 6.35 -42.09 -12.82
CA ALA A 4 5.86 -41.09 -13.76
C ALA A 4 6.11 -39.68 -13.21
N ILE A 5 5.86 -39.47 -11.92
CA ILE A 5 6.11 -38.21 -11.23
C ILE A 5 7.61 -37.91 -11.18
N GLY A 6 8.44 -38.93 -10.91
CA GLY A 6 9.90 -38.81 -10.91
C GLY A 6 10.45 -38.32 -12.25
N ARG A 7 9.95 -38.85 -13.38
CA ARG A 7 10.34 -38.39 -14.73
C ARG A 7 9.90 -36.96 -15.02
N THR A 8 8.67 -36.59 -14.65
CA THR A 8 8.18 -35.22 -14.87
C THR A 8 8.95 -34.20 -14.06
N VAL A 9 9.30 -34.52 -12.80
CA VAL A 9 10.14 -33.66 -11.95
C VAL A 9 11.53 -33.53 -12.56
N LEU A 10 12.15 -34.63 -13.00
CA LEU A 10 13.48 -34.61 -13.63
C LEU A 10 13.50 -33.71 -14.88
N GLN A 11 12.48 -33.83 -15.72
CA GLN A 11 12.36 -33.07 -16.96
C GLN A 11 12.14 -31.58 -16.68
N ALA A 12 11.34 -31.24 -15.66
CA ALA A 12 11.16 -29.87 -15.20
C ALA A 12 12.47 -29.28 -14.63
N THR A 13 13.25 -30.06 -13.87
CA THR A 13 14.54 -29.62 -13.34
C THR A 13 15.55 -29.35 -14.46
N GLN A 14 15.63 -30.21 -15.47
CA GLN A 14 16.50 -30.03 -16.63
C GLN A 14 16.14 -28.78 -17.43
N MET A 15 14.84 -28.53 -17.67
CA MET A 15 14.40 -27.32 -18.37
C MET A 15 14.72 -26.04 -17.59
N VAL A 16 14.63 -26.07 -16.26
CA VAL A 16 15.00 -24.94 -15.40
C VAL A 16 16.51 -24.73 -15.44
N GLU A 17 17.30 -25.80 -15.37
CA GLU A 17 18.77 -25.74 -15.44
C GLU A 17 19.26 -25.16 -16.77
N GLU A 18 18.71 -25.62 -17.90
CA GLU A 18 19.03 -25.07 -19.24
C GLU A 18 18.66 -23.58 -19.37
N GLN A 19 17.53 -23.15 -18.78
CA GLN A 19 17.17 -21.73 -18.76
C GLN A 19 18.15 -20.89 -17.93
N VAL A 20 18.58 -21.41 -16.77
CA VAL A 20 19.55 -20.73 -15.91
C VAL A 20 20.91 -20.63 -16.60
N ASP A 21 21.38 -21.71 -17.24
CA ASP A 21 22.66 -21.74 -17.97
C ASP A 21 22.64 -20.81 -19.20
N ALA A 22 21.51 -20.72 -19.90
CA ALA A 22 21.34 -19.80 -21.02
C ALA A 22 21.40 -18.33 -20.57
N GLU A 23 20.77 -18.00 -19.44
CA GLU A 23 20.79 -16.65 -18.87
C GLU A 23 22.19 -16.31 -18.30
N LEU A 24 22.90 -17.28 -17.71
CA LEU A 24 24.28 -17.10 -17.25
C LEU A 24 25.23 -16.79 -18.43
N ASN A 25 25.17 -17.59 -19.49
CA ASN A 25 25.97 -17.39 -20.70
C ASN A 25 25.68 -16.04 -21.37
N ARG A 26 24.43 -15.57 -21.29
CA ARG A 26 24.04 -14.25 -21.77
C ARG A 26 24.68 -13.15 -20.92
N LEU A 27 24.63 -13.26 -19.60
CA LEU A 27 25.23 -12.29 -18.66
C LEU A 27 26.76 -12.23 -18.80
N GLU A 28 27.44 -13.36 -19.00
CA GLU A 28 28.90 -13.42 -19.21
C GLU A 28 29.33 -12.81 -20.55
N LYS A 29 28.46 -12.86 -21.57
CA LYS A 29 28.70 -12.28 -22.89
C LYS A 29 28.27 -10.81 -23.02
N MET A 30 27.65 -10.24 -21.97
CA MET A 30 27.35 -8.81 -21.97
C MET A 30 28.64 -8.01 -22.10
N THR A 31 28.68 -7.11 -23.08
CA THR A 31 29.85 -6.25 -23.29
C THR A 31 29.94 -5.18 -22.21
N GLY A 32 31.09 -4.53 -22.09
CA GLY A 32 31.28 -3.41 -21.16
C GLY A 32 30.20 -2.32 -21.31
N ASP A 33 29.82 -2.03 -22.56
CA ASP A 33 28.82 -1.03 -22.91
C ASP A 33 27.39 -1.43 -22.45
N GLU A 34 26.99 -2.70 -22.64
CA GLU A 34 25.68 -3.20 -22.18
C GLU A 34 25.59 -3.22 -20.64
N LEU A 35 26.70 -3.53 -19.97
CA LEU A 35 26.79 -3.51 -18.51
C LEU A 35 26.70 -2.07 -17.95
N GLU A 36 27.27 -1.11 -18.68
CA GLU A 36 27.19 0.32 -18.36
C GLU A 36 25.78 0.87 -18.53
N GLU A 37 25.09 0.55 -19.64
CA GLU A 37 23.67 0.89 -19.82
C GLU A 37 22.78 0.32 -18.71
N LEU A 38 23.02 -0.92 -18.28
CA LEU A 38 22.26 -1.54 -17.19
C LEU A 38 22.49 -0.82 -15.86
N ARG A 39 23.73 -0.41 -15.57
CA ARG A 39 24.07 0.41 -14.39
C ARG A 39 23.38 1.75 -14.44
N GLU A 40 23.38 2.44 -15.57
CA GLU A 40 22.69 3.71 -15.74
C GLU A 40 21.18 3.58 -15.51
N LYS A 41 20.54 2.57 -16.12
CA LYS A 41 19.10 2.30 -15.92
C LYS A 41 18.77 2.07 -14.45
N ARG A 42 19.57 1.26 -13.74
CA ARG A 42 19.39 1.02 -12.30
C ARG A 42 19.59 2.29 -11.47
N MET A 43 20.63 3.07 -11.76
CA MET A 43 20.90 4.33 -11.07
C MET A 43 19.75 5.33 -11.27
N GLN A 44 19.22 5.44 -12.48
CA GLN A 44 18.06 6.29 -12.79
C GLN A 44 16.81 5.82 -12.05
N GLN A 45 16.55 4.50 -12.00
CA GLN A 45 15.43 3.94 -11.24
C GLN A 45 15.54 4.25 -9.75
N MET A 46 16.72 4.03 -9.14
CA MET A 46 16.94 4.36 -7.72
C MET A 46 16.76 5.86 -7.45
N LYS A 47 17.29 6.74 -8.31
CA LYS A 47 17.08 8.19 -8.19
C LYS A 47 15.60 8.57 -8.26
N LYS A 48 14.85 8.01 -9.21
CA LYS A 48 13.39 8.25 -9.33
C LYS A 48 12.63 7.78 -8.09
N MET A 49 12.91 6.57 -7.60
CA MET A 49 12.28 6.03 -6.39
C MET A 49 12.59 6.89 -5.16
N GLN A 50 13.84 7.36 -5.03
CA GLN A 50 14.22 8.23 -3.92
C GLN A 50 13.52 9.59 -3.99
N GLN A 51 13.46 10.21 -5.17
CA GLN A 51 12.72 11.47 -5.37
C GLN A 51 11.24 11.31 -5.05
N GLN A 52 10.61 10.24 -5.54
CA GLN A 52 9.20 9.96 -5.26
C GLN A 52 8.95 9.75 -3.76
N LYS A 53 9.84 9.01 -3.08
CA LYS A 53 9.76 8.82 -1.62
C LYS A 53 9.92 10.15 -0.87
N GLN A 54 10.82 11.03 -1.30
CA GLN A 54 10.97 12.37 -0.72
C GLN A 54 9.71 13.22 -0.91
N GLU A 55 9.10 13.16 -2.09
CA GLU A 55 7.83 13.85 -2.37
C GLU A 55 6.71 13.35 -1.45
N TRP A 56 6.60 12.03 -1.28
CA TRP A 56 5.63 11.43 -0.36
C TRP A 56 5.85 11.88 1.08
N VAL A 57 7.09 11.91 1.57
CA VAL A 57 7.42 12.43 2.90
C VAL A 57 7.02 13.90 3.02
N HIS A 58 7.31 14.74 2.02
CA HIS A 58 6.91 16.15 2.02
C HIS A 58 5.38 16.33 2.06
N LYS A 59 4.65 15.44 1.40
CA LYS A 59 3.17 15.37 1.44
C LYS A 59 2.62 14.74 2.72
N GLY A 60 3.46 14.37 3.69
CA GLY A 60 3.05 13.79 4.97
C GLY A 60 2.67 12.30 4.92
N HIS A 61 3.18 11.56 3.94
CA HIS A 61 3.11 10.08 3.96
C HIS A 61 4.10 9.52 4.99
N GLY A 62 3.89 8.27 5.41
CA GLY A 62 4.72 7.63 6.42
C GLY A 62 4.31 7.90 7.86
N THR A 63 3.35 8.80 8.07
CA THR A 63 2.78 9.11 9.38
C THR A 63 1.26 8.99 9.35
N TYR A 64 0.67 8.85 10.53
CA TYR A 64 -0.77 8.86 10.73
C TYR A 64 -1.16 10.19 11.37
N SER A 65 -1.93 11.01 10.64
CA SER A 65 -2.26 12.39 11.03
C SER A 65 -3.77 12.66 11.00
N GLU A 66 -4.23 13.60 11.82
CA GLU A 66 -5.63 14.02 11.85
C GLU A 66 -5.88 15.16 10.86
N ILE A 67 -6.97 15.07 10.12
CA ILE A 67 -7.51 16.13 9.28
C ILE A 67 -8.34 17.07 10.17
N PRO A 68 -8.02 18.38 10.22
CA PRO A 68 -8.71 19.32 11.10
C PRO A 68 -10.19 19.52 10.75
N SER A 69 -10.52 19.55 9.46
CA SER A 69 -11.85 19.92 9.00
C SER A 69 -12.26 19.27 7.67
N GLU A 70 -13.55 19.26 7.38
CA GLU A 70 -14.10 18.67 6.16
C GLU A 70 -13.50 19.20 4.84
N PRO A 71 -13.29 20.52 4.64
CA PRO A 71 -12.68 21.04 3.42
C PRO A 71 -11.26 20.53 3.16
N ASP A 72 -10.51 20.22 4.23
CA ASP A 72 -9.13 19.74 4.14
C ASP A 72 -9.03 18.30 3.62
N PHE A 73 -10.14 17.56 3.59
CA PHE A 73 -10.19 16.20 3.05
C PHE A 73 -9.92 16.17 1.52
N PHE A 74 -10.50 17.10 0.76
CA PHE A 74 -10.40 17.08 -0.71
C PHE A 74 -8.97 17.26 -1.24
N PRO A 75 -8.15 18.19 -0.72
CA PRO A 75 -6.73 18.28 -1.07
C PRO A 75 -6.00 16.94 -0.87
N MET A 76 -6.24 16.24 0.24
CA MET A 76 -5.59 14.96 0.53
C MET A 76 -5.85 13.89 -0.54
N THR A 77 -7.07 13.86 -1.09
CA THR A 77 -7.45 12.95 -2.18
C THR A 77 -6.79 13.27 -3.52
N LYS A 78 -6.40 14.53 -3.74
CA LYS A 78 -5.74 14.98 -4.97
C LYS A 78 -4.23 14.81 -4.91
N ASP A 79 -3.63 15.09 -3.76
CA ASP A 79 -2.17 15.10 -3.60
C ASP A 79 -1.56 13.69 -3.56
N SER A 80 -2.37 12.70 -3.20
CA SER A 80 -1.94 11.33 -2.95
C SER A 80 -2.76 10.34 -3.78
N PRO A 81 -2.12 9.48 -4.58
CA PRO A 81 -2.83 8.50 -5.42
C PRO A 81 -3.48 7.39 -4.60
N ARG A 82 -3.01 7.13 -3.37
CA ARG A 82 -3.61 6.17 -2.45
C ARG A 82 -3.80 6.84 -1.11
N LEU A 83 -5.02 6.79 -0.59
CA LEU A 83 -5.40 7.42 0.67
C LEU A 83 -6.31 6.49 1.45
N VAL A 84 -5.98 6.30 2.72
CA VAL A 84 -6.78 5.58 3.71
C VAL A 84 -7.25 6.59 4.74
N VAL A 85 -8.57 6.72 4.91
CA VAL A 85 -9.17 7.68 5.86
C VAL A 85 -9.98 6.94 6.91
N HIS A 86 -9.60 7.13 8.17
CA HIS A 86 -10.33 6.62 9.31
C HIS A 86 -11.33 7.67 9.82
N PHE A 87 -12.62 7.40 9.65
CA PHE A 87 -13.69 8.16 10.29
C PHE A 87 -13.87 7.65 11.71
N TYR A 88 -13.70 8.54 12.68
CA TYR A 88 -13.63 8.17 14.09
C TYR A 88 -14.40 9.11 15.00
N ARG A 89 -14.54 8.68 16.25
CA ARG A 89 -15.05 9.46 17.36
C ARG A 89 -14.35 9.02 18.65
N ASP A 90 -13.87 9.96 19.46
CA ASP A 90 -13.04 9.68 20.64
C ASP A 90 -13.73 8.80 21.70
N GLU A 91 -15.05 8.92 21.84
CA GLU A 91 -15.83 8.10 22.79
C GLU A 91 -15.92 6.63 22.38
N THR A 92 -15.56 6.28 21.14
CA THR A 92 -15.67 4.91 20.62
C THR A 92 -14.38 4.15 20.83
N PHE A 93 -14.32 3.24 21.81
CA PHE A 93 -13.13 2.46 22.14
C PHE A 93 -12.50 1.75 20.92
N ARG A 94 -13.32 1.15 20.05
CA ARG A 94 -12.86 0.43 18.85
C ARG A 94 -12.10 1.32 17.86
N CYS A 95 -12.35 2.64 17.84
CA CYS A 95 -11.58 3.57 17.02
C CYS A 95 -10.10 3.62 17.46
N LYS A 96 -9.81 3.43 18.76
CA LYS A 96 -8.43 3.42 19.28
C LYS A 96 -7.64 2.21 18.81
N ILE A 97 -8.32 1.08 18.60
CA ILE A 97 -7.70 -0.11 18.03
C ILE A 97 -7.29 0.18 16.58
N VAL A 98 -8.21 0.70 15.76
CA VAL A 98 -7.89 1.07 14.37
C VAL A 98 -6.77 2.11 14.30
N ASP A 99 -6.77 3.13 15.17
CA ASP A 99 -5.69 4.11 15.28
C ASP A 99 -4.32 3.45 15.49
N LYS A 100 -4.23 2.43 16.36
CA LYS A 100 -2.99 1.67 16.60
C LYS A 100 -2.52 0.96 15.32
N HIS A 101 -3.42 0.25 14.63
CA HIS A 101 -3.04 -0.49 13.42
C HIS A 101 -2.64 0.44 12.27
N LEU A 102 -3.38 1.52 12.03
CA LEU A 102 -3.05 2.47 10.96
C LEU A 102 -1.75 3.23 11.25
N ALA A 103 -1.46 3.56 12.52
CA ALA A 103 -0.18 4.14 12.91
C ALA A 103 1.02 3.21 12.64
N LEU A 104 0.83 1.89 12.77
CA LEU A 104 1.86 0.89 12.45
C LEU A 104 2.02 0.65 10.95
N LEU A 105 0.95 0.81 10.17
CA LEU A 105 0.96 0.63 8.72
C LEU A 105 1.53 1.83 7.98
N ALA A 106 1.26 3.05 8.47
CA ALA A 106 1.70 4.29 7.84
C ALA A 106 3.20 4.32 7.46
N PRO A 107 4.16 4.01 8.35
CA PRO A 107 5.58 4.02 7.99
C PRO A 107 6.01 2.85 7.07
N LYS A 108 5.22 1.76 7.01
CA LYS A 108 5.49 0.60 6.16
C LYS A 108 5.04 0.81 4.72
N HIS A 109 4.01 1.64 4.52
CA HIS A 109 3.36 1.88 3.22
C HIS A 109 3.50 3.35 2.82
N MET A 110 4.71 3.76 2.46
CA MET A 110 5.02 5.14 2.07
C MET A 110 4.28 5.59 0.80
N GLU A 111 3.81 4.66 -0.02
CA GLU A 111 3.01 4.91 -1.21
C GLU A 111 1.54 5.25 -0.91
N THR A 112 1.11 5.09 0.34
CA THR A 112 -0.26 5.30 0.80
C THR A 112 -0.28 6.32 1.95
N LYS A 113 -1.13 7.33 1.83
CA LYS A 113 -1.33 8.30 2.89
C LYS A 113 -2.37 7.79 3.88
N PHE A 114 -2.06 7.85 5.17
CA PHE A 114 -2.97 7.42 6.24
C PHE A 114 -3.38 8.63 7.08
N VAL A 115 -4.68 8.85 7.19
CA VAL A 115 -5.23 9.99 7.92
C VAL A 115 -6.49 9.59 8.69
N LYS A 116 -6.87 10.41 9.65
CA LYS A 116 -8.14 10.28 10.37
C LYS A 116 -8.91 11.58 10.41
N ILE A 117 -10.23 11.49 10.55
CA ILE A 117 -11.10 12.65 10.67
C ILE A 117 -12.22 12.36 11.67
N ASP A 118 -12.44 13.30 12.60
CA ASP A 118 -13.54 13.20 13.56
C ASP A 118 -14.86 13.45 12.83
N VAL A 119 -15.80 12.52 12.96
CA VAL A 119 -17.15 12.63 12.39
C VAL A 119 -17.91 13.89 12.86
N SER A 120 -17.56 14.44 14.01
CA SER A 120 -18.13 15.69 14.52
C SER A 120 -17.80 16.89 13.63
N LYS A 121 -16.63 16.84 12.96
CA LYS A 121 -16.06 17.89 12.10
C LYS A 121 -16.32 17.67 10.60
N CYS A 122 -16.95 16.55 10.21
CA CYS A 122 -17.16 16.18 8.80
C CYS A 122 -18.52 15.51 8.53
N LYS A 123 -19.60 16.14 9.02
CA LYS A 123 -20.96 15.58 8.92
C LYS A 123 -21.43 15.37 7.48
N PHE A 124 -21.13 16.29 6.58
CA PHE A 124 -21.56 16.18 5.19
C PHE A 124 -20.83 15.06 4.46
N LEU A 125 -19.53 14.87 4.71
CA LEU A 125 -18.81 13.70 4.20
C LEU A 125 -19.41 12.39 4.75
N CYS A 126 -19.72 12.34 6.05
CA CYS A 126 -20.34 11.16 6.65
C CYS A 126 -21.68 10.81 5.99
N GLU A 127 -22.52 11.81 5.71
CA GLU A 127 -23.79 11.61 5.01
C GLU A 127 -23.59 11.15 3.56
N ARG A 128 -22.72 11.84 2.80
CA ARG A 128 -22.45 11.54 1.39
C ARG A 128 -21.85 10.16 1.19
N LEU A 129 -20.96 9.75 2.10
CA LEU A 129 -20.30 8.44 2.07
C LEU A 129 -21.09 7.37 2.84
N SER A 130 -22.28 7.72 3.35
CA SER A 130 -23.17 6.83 4.12
C SER A 130 -22.46 6.12 5.28
N ILE A 131 -21.63 6.85 6.02
CA ILE A 131 -20.95 6.38 7.23
C ILE A 131 -21.96 6.40 8.38
N LYS A 132 -22.53 5.23 8.68
CA LYS A 132 -23.56 5.06 9.73
C LYS A 132 -23.03 4.46 11.03
N MET A 133 -21.91 3.74 10.96
CA MET A 133 -21.29 3.06 12.10
C MET A 133 -19.80 3.38 12.16
N LEU A 134 -19.25 3.34 13.37
CA LEU A 134 -17.85 3.61 13.65
C LEU A 134 -17.17 2.42 14.34
N PRO A 135 -15.87 2.22 14.12
CA PRO A 135 -15.03 2.96 13.16
C PRO A 135 -15.37 2.61 11.70
N ALA A 136 -15.05 3.52 10.78
CA ALA A 136 -15.15 3.26 9.36
C ALA A 136 -13.86 3.69 8.66
N ILE A 137 -13.35 2.82 7.79
CA ILE A 137 -12.11 3.04 7.02
C ILE A 137 -12.50 3.20 5.56
N LEU A 138 -12.12 4.32 4.95
CA LEU A 138 -12.38 4.64 3.57
C LEU A 138 -11.11 4.44 2.75
N LEU A 139 -11.22 3.71 1.64
CA LEU A 139 -10.14 3.49 0.68
C LEU A 139 -10.38 4.35 -0.56
N VAL A 140 -9.43 5.24 -0.84
CA VAL A 140 -9.46 6.13 -2.02
C VAL A 140 -8.22 5.83 -2.87
N LYS A 141 -8.45 5.67 -4.17
CA LYS A 141 -7.40 5.48 -5.15
C LYS A 141 -7.64 6.39 -6.36
N ASP A 142 -6.61 7.12 -6.75
CA ASP A 142 -6.61 8.05 -7.88
C ASP A 142 -7.80 9.04 -7.83
N GLY A 143 -8.04 9.60 -6.63
CA GLY A 143 -9.14 10.53 -6.36
C GLY A 143 -10.54 9.92 -6.38
N LYS A 144 -10.67 8.60 -6.53
CA LYS A 144 -11.95 7.88 -6.55
C LYS A 144 -12.11 7.01 -5.32
N PHE A 145 -13.33 6.97 -4.81
CA PHE A 145 -13.71 6.00 -3.79
C PHE A 145 -13.62 4.59 -4.39
N VAL A 146 -12.87 3.70 -3.72
CA VAL A 146 -12.72 2.30 -4.13
C VAL A 146 -13.63 1.43 -3.27
N ASP A 147 -13.45 1.50 -1.95
CA ASP A 147 -14.15 0.65 -1.02
C ASP A 147 -14.14 1.24 0.40
N ARG A 148 -14.94 0.69 1.30
CA ARG A 148 -14.95 1.04 2.72
C ARG A 148 -15.08 -0.21 3.57
N ILE A 149 -14.44 -0.16 4.73
CA ILE A 149 -14.58 -1.16 5.79
C ILE A 149 -15.38 -0.52 6.91
N VAL A 150 -16.49 -1.14 7.30
CA VAL A 150 -17.37 -0.60 8.36
C VAL A 150 -17.37 -1.54 9.55
N GLY A 151 -16.97 -1.01 10.71
CA GLY A 151 -16.85 -1.82 11.92
C GLY A 151 -15.69 -2.81 11.85
N PHE A 152 -15.83 -3.91 12.57
CA PHE A 152 -14.82 -4.97 12.71
C PHE A 152 -15.26 -6.27 12.05
N ASP A 153 -16.50 -6.35 11.55
CA ASP A 153 -17.08 -7.60 11.03
C ASP A 153 -16.27 -8.10 9.82
N GLU A 154 -15.80 -7.17 8.98
CA GLU A 154 -14.93 -7.44 7.83
C GLU A 154 -13.45 -7.69 8.24
N LEU A 155 -13.09 -7.39 9.49
CA LEU A 155 -11.75 -7.60 10.07
C LEU A 155 -11.72 -8.82 11.00
N GLY A 156 -12.68 -9.74 10.88
CA GLY A 156 -12.75 -10.98 11.65
C GLY A 156 -13.62 -10.91 12.91
N GLY A 157 -14.28 -9.77 13.18
CA GLY A 157 -15.29 -9.63 14.23
C GLY A 157 -14.76 -9.64 15.67
N HIS A 158 -13.43 -9.59 15.85
CA HIS A 158 -12.78 -9.58 17.15
C HIS A 158 -11.74 -8.46 17.25
N ASP A 159 -11.47 -8.02 18.48
CA ASP A 159 -10.59 -6.87 18.74
C ASP A 159 -9.10 -7.16 18.49
N ASP A 160 -8.70 -8.43 18.40
CA ASP A 160 -7.31 -8.90 18.23
C ASP A 160 -6.98 -9.33 16.79
N PHE A 161 -7.27 -8.50 15.79
CA PHE A 161 -6.82 -8.77 14.41
C PHE A 161 -5.37 -8.32 14.21
N SER A 162 -4.54 -9.12 13.53
CA SER A 162 -3.11 -8.87 13.28
C SER A 162 -2.80 -8.64 11.82
#